data_AF-A0A7K8VNT9-F1
#
_entry.id   AF-A0A7K8VNT9-F1
#
_cell.length_a   1.000
_cell.length_b   1.000
_cell.length_c   1.000
_cell.angle_alpha   90.00
_cell.angle_beta   90.00
_cell.angle_gamma   90.00
#
_symmetry.space_group_name_H-M   'P 1'
#
loop_
_entity.id
_entity.type
_entity.pdbx_description
1 polymer ?
#
loop_
_entity_poly.entity_id
_entity_poly.type
_entity_poly.pdbx_seq_one_letter_code
_entity_poly.pdbx_strand_id
1 'polypeptide(L)'
;MSHKAWMKTVPTENCDVLMTFPDTTDDHTLLWLLNHIRLGIPELIVQVRHHKHTRVYAFFVTATYESLLRGADEIGLRKPVKAEFGGGMRSFSCEEDYIYENIENELYFFTSQERQNIIRYWLENLRAKQGESLHNIHFLEGQPISEYGAARQVSPVTTCPHPRRHVPASAVAAPRRGWAQSPAITPPAPADEICDYFGVKIAMYFAWLGFYTSAMVYPAVFGSILYTFTESDQTSQDICCVVFAIFNVIWATLFLEEWKRRGAEFAYKWGTLDTPAESIEEPRPQFRGVKRISPVTSAEEFYYPPWKRLLFQCLVSLPVCLACLSFVFLLMLGCFQLQEFVLSIQELPRIIRFLPKIVLAVIVTTCDEVYKKIAYWLNDMGAW
;
A
#
# COMPACT_ATOMS: atom_id res chain seq x y z
N MET A 1 21.07 -44.29 9.31
CA MET A 1 21.53 -43.29 10.29
C MET A 1 21.09 -41.91 9.80
N SER A 2 19.88 -41.48 10.15
CA SER A 2 19.54 -40.46 11.16
C SER A 2 20.18 -39.08 10.96
N HIS A 3 19.52 -38.22 10.16
CA HIS A 3 19.73 -36.76 10.13
C HIS A 3 18.46 -36.02 10.63
N LYS A 4 17.73 -36.60 11.59
CA LYS A 4 16.45 -36.08 12.12
C LYS A 4 16.55 -35.41 13.50
N ALA A 5 17.69 -34.84 13.86
CA ALA A 5 17.87 -34.27 15.20
C ALA A 5 17.34 -32.82 15.38
N TRP A 6 16.95 -32.11 14.31
CA TRP A 6 16.60 -30.68 14.38
C TRP A 6 15.12 -30.37 14.07
N MET A 7 14.29 -31.38 13.78
CA MET A 7 12.87 -31.18 13.45
C MET A 7 11.99 -31.28 14.69
N LYS A 8 12.07 -30.29 15.59
CA LYS A 8 10.92 -29.96 16.43
C LYS A 8 10.04 -28.97 15.66
N THR A 9 8.86 -29.41 15.24
CA THR A 9 7.77 -28.50 14.87
C THR A 9 7.27 -27.81 16.14
N VAL A 10 8.04 -26.83 16.62
CA VAL A 10 7.57 -25.88 17.62
C VAL A 10 6.57 -24.97 16.90
N PRO A 11 5.37 -24.72 17.47
CA PRO A 11 4.46 -23.72 16.94
C PRO A 11 5.24 -22.42 16.70
N THR A 12 4.92 -21.73 15.59
CA THR A 12 5.56 -20.48 15.18
C THR A 12 5.09 -19.34 16.09
N GLU A 13 5.41 -19.45 17.38
CA GLU A 13 4.97 -18.46 18.36
C GLU A 13 5.74 -17.16 18.17
N ASN A 14 6.96 -17.18 17.61
CA ASN A 14 7.86 -16.03 17.56
C ASN A 14 8.36 -15.75 16.13
N CYS A 15 7.47 -15.48 15.19
CA CYS A 15 7.85 -15.08 13.83
C CYS A 15 7.14 -13.80 13.44
N ASP A 16 7.91 -12.80 13.03
CA ASP A 16 7.38 -11.51 12.58
C ASP A 16 7.28 -11.49 11.05
N VAL A 17 8.30 -11.98 10.35
CA VAL A 17 8.38 -11.99 8.89
C VAL A 17 8.73 -13.38 8.37
N LEU A 18 8.02 -13.85 7.34
CA LEU A 18 8.28 -15.12 6.66
C LEU A 18 8.68 -14.85 5.21
N MET A 19 9.88 -15.26 4.85
CA MET A 19 10.33 -15.28 3.46
C MET A 19 10.18 -16.68 2.89
N THR A 20 9.48 -16.83 1.78
CA THR A 20 9.37 -18.10 1.06
C THR A 20 10.11 -18.03 -0.27
N PHE A 21 10.78 -19.11 -0.64
CA PHE A 21 11.58 -19.21 -1.86
C PHE A 21 11.01 -20.26 -2.81
N PRO A 22 10.99 -20.02 -4.13
CA PRO A 22 10.58 -21.03 -5.09
C PRO A 22 11.44 -22.30 -5.00
N ASP A 23 10.84 -23.47 -5.29
CA ASP A 23 11.52 -24.78 -5.33
C ASP A 23 12.70 -24.84 -6.32
N THR A 24 12.78 -23.89 -7.26
CA THR A 24 13.84 -23.76 -8.26
C THR A 24 15.10 -23.07 -7.73
N THR A 25 15.11 -22.63 -6.48
CA THR A 25 16.22 -21.85 -5.92
C THR A 25 17.35 -22.77 -5.44
N ASP A 26 18.56 -22.55 -5.94
CA ASP A 26 19.74 -23.31 -5.52
C ASP A 26 20.05 -23.15 -4.02
N ASP A 27 20.45 -24.23 -3.35
CA ASP A 27 20.88 -24.22 -1.95
C ASP A 27 22.04 -23.22 -1.70
N HIS A 28 22.93 -23.04 -2.70
CA HIS A 28 24.03 -22.08 -2.62
C HIS A 28 23.51 -20.63 -2.51
N THR A 29 22.46 -20.28 -3.26
CA THR A 29 21.82 -18.96 -3.19
C THR A 29 21.17 -18.72 -1.83
N LEU A 30 20.51 -19.74 -1.29
CA LEU A 30 19.87 -19.65 0.02
C LEU A 30 20.90 -19.49 1.15
N LEU A 31 21.98 -20.25 1.11
CA LEU A 31 23.08 -20.15 2.08
C LEU A 31 23.82 -18.82 1.98
N TRP A 32 24.06 -18.34 0.75
CA TRP A 32 24.62 -17.02 0.51
C TRP A 32 23.76 -15.94 1.14
N LEU A 33 22.46 -15.92 0.84
CA LEU A 33 21.53 -14.93 1.40
C LEU A 33 21.44 -15.03 2.93
N LEU A 34 21.39 -16.23 3.49
CA LEU A 34 21.38 -16.43 4.93
C LEU A 34 22.64 -15.87 5.61
N ASN A 35 23.81 -16.10 5.01
CA ASN A 35 25.07 -15.56 5.52
C ASN A 35 25.08 -14.03 5.45
N HIS A 36 24.55 -13.48 4.36
CA HIS A 36 24.40 -12.05 4.16
C HIS A 36 23.53 -11.38 5.22
N ILE A 37 22.35 -11.94 5.51
CA ILE A 37 21.47 -11.38 6.54
C ILE A 37 22.15 -11.46 7.92
N ARG A 38 22.79 -12.59 8.25
CA ARG A 38 23.46 -12.77 9.55
C ARG A 38 24.67 -11.88 9.77
N LEU A 39 25.45 -11.62 8.72
CA LEU A 39 26.65 -10.77 8.79
C LEU A 39 26.36 -9.29 8.55
N GLY A 40 25.26 -8.98 7.85
CA GLY A 40 24.84 -7.61 7.54
C GLY A 40 23.96 -7.00 8.62
N ILE A 41 23.12 -7.81 9.26
CA ILE A 41 22.14 -7.35 10.26
C ILE A 41 22.18 -8.31 11.46
N PRO A 42 23.14 -8.14 12.39
CA PRO A 42 23.25 -9.01 13.57
C PRO A 42 22.02 -8.96 14.49
N GLU A 43 21.21 -7.92 14.39
CA GLU A 43 19.96 -7.70 15.12
C GLU A 43 18.86 -8.73 14.77
N LEU A 44 18.96 -9.37 13.60
CA LEU A 44 17.96 -10.30 13.09
C LEU A 44 18.28 -11.76 13.44
N ILE A 45 17.28 -12.44 13.99
CA ILE A 45 17.28 -13.87 14.24
C ILE A 45 16.58 -14.58 13.08
N VAL A 46 17.35 -15.31 12.28
CA VAL A 46 16.83 -16.08 11.13
C VAL A 46 16.85 -17.58 11.43
N GLN A 47 15.66 -18.19 11.40
CA GLN A 47 15.46 -19.64 11.45
C GLN A 47 15.05 -20.17 10.07
N VAL A 48 15.83 -21.10 9.53
CA VAL A 48 15.50 -21.76 8.26
C VAL A 48 14.65 -23.00 8.53
N ARG A 49 13.52 -23.12 7.85
CA ARG A 49 12.70 -24.34 7.87
C ARG A 49 12.41 -24.82 6.45
N HIS A 50 12.43 -26.14 6.27
CA HIS A 50 12.07 -26.78 5.00
C HIS A 50 10.70 -27.44 5.15
N HIS A 51 9.75 -27.09 4.28
CA HIS A 51 8.40 -27.63 4.37
C HIS A 51 8.26 -28.88 3.48
N LYS A 52 8.02 -30.04 4.11
CA LYS A 52 7.98 -31.34 3.41
C LYS A 52 6.91 -31.46 2.32
N HIS A 53 5.77 -30.78 2.47
CA HIS A 53 4.66 -30.91 1.53
C HIS A 53 4.80 -30.00 0.31
N THR A 54 5.32 -28.79 0.51
CA THR A 54 5.49 -27.81 -0.56
C THR A 54 6.89 -27.82 -1.15
N ARG A 55 7.87 -28.53 -0.55
CA ARG A 55 9.30 -28.55 -0.92
C ARG A 55 10.01 -27.18 -0.93
N VAL A 56 9.29 -26.15 -0.49
CA VAL A 56 9.78 -24.79 -0.34
C VAL A 56 10.63 -24.64 0.92
N TYR A 57 11.78 -23.98 0.76
CA TYR A 57 12.53 -23.41 1.88
C TYR A 57 11.91 -22.09 2.33
N ALA A 58 11.86 -21.88 3.64
CA ALA A 58 11.35 -20.64 4.20
C ALA A 58 12.25 -20.13 5.34
N PHE A 59 12.50 -18.82 5.34
CA PHE A 59 13.21 -18.13 6.42
C PHE A 59 12.19 -17.45 7.33
N PHE A 60 12.21 -17.84 8.60
CA PHE A 60 11.45 -17.23 9.68
C PHE A 60 12.35 -16.20 10.33
N VAL A 61 11.99 -14.93 10.17
CA VAL A 61 12.79 -13.79 10.62
C VAL A 61 12.06 -13.13 11.80
N THR A 62 12.82 -12.87 12.86
CA THR A 62 12.35 -12.16 14.06
C THR A 62 13.53 -11.39 14.68
N ALA A 63 13.25 -10.52 15.64
CA ALA A 63 14.25 -9.74 16.37
C ALA A 63 13.91 -9.72 17.86
N THR A 64 14.93 -9.50 18.70
CA THR A 64 14.74 -9.26 20.13
C THR A 64 14.08 -7.90 20.36
N TYR A 65 13.50 -7.70 21.56
CA TYR A 65 12.89 -6.42 21.89
C TYR A 65 13.91 -5.26 21.86
N GLU A 66 15.10 -5.46 22.41
CA GLU A 66 16.19 -4.47 22.40
C GLU A 66 16.62 -4.09 20.96
N SER A 67 16.76 -5.09 20.08
CA SER A 67 17.05 -4.85 18.67
C SER A 67 15.94 -4.04 18.00
N LEU A 68 14.67 -4.34 18.30
CA LEU A 68 13.54 -3.60 17.75
C LEU A 68 13.48 -2.15 18.26
N LEU A 69 13.89 -1.88 19.50
CA LEU A 69 14.02 -0.51 20.00
C LEU A 69 15.05 0.27 19.17
N ARG A 70 16.23 -0.33 18.90
CA ARG A 70 17.24 0.29 18.04
C ARG A 70 16.71 0.55 16.63
N GLY A 71 16.04 -0.43 16.04
CA GLY A 71 15.43 -0.27 14.72
C GLY A 71 14.31 0.78 14.69
N ALA A 72 13.56 0.93 15.78
CA ALA A 72 12.54 1.98 15.90
C ALA A 72 13.17 3.39 15.95
N ASP A 73 14.35 3.54 16.57
CA ASP A 73 15.12 4.78 16.61
C ASP A 73 15.73 5.10 15.23
N GLU A 74 16.33 4.10 14.57
CA GLU A 74 16.88 4.24 13.20
C GLU A 74 15.82 4.70 12.18
N ILE A 75 14.59 4.18 12.30
CA ILE A 75 13.45 4.55 11.44
C ILE A 75 12.81 5.87 11.90
N GLY A 76 13.09 6.33 13.11
CA GLY A 76 12.43 7.49 13.71
C GLY A 76 10.94 7.26 13.95
N LEU A 77 10.55 6.04 14.35
CA LEU A 77 9.15 5.66 14.57
C LEU A 77 8.51 6.58 15.63
N ARG A 78 7.30 7.07 15.39
CA ARG A 78 6.63 7.95 16.37
C ARG A 78 5.87 7.16 17.43
N LYS A 79 6.07 7.52 18.69
CA LYS A 79 5.43 6.89 19.85
C LYS A 79 4.78 7.92 20.78
N PRO A 80 3.67 7.54 21.46
CA PRO A 80 3.03 8.41 22.42
C PRO A 80 3.93 8.62 23.64
N VAL A 81 4.04 9.87 24.06
CA VAL A 81 4.78 10.30 25.24
C VAL A 81 3.83 10.35 26.42
N LYS A 82 4.29 9.95 27.61
CA LYS A 82 3.50 10.01 28.85
C LYS A 82 3.05 11.45 29.11
N ALA A 83 1.84 11.59 29.65
CA ALA A 83 1.25 12.90 29.96
C ALA A 83 2.13 13.78 30.87
N GLU A 84 2.95 13.17 31.73
CA GLU A 84 3.88 13.88 32.64
C GLU A 84 5.01 14.62 31.92
N PHE A 85 5.38 14.18 30.71
CA PHE A 85 6.43 14.79 29.87
C PHE A 85 5.88 15.68 28.74
N GLY A 86 4.60 16.09 28.82
CA GLY A 86 3.96 16.97 27.84
C GLY A 86 3.01 16.28 26.87
N GLY A 87 2.95 14.94 26.89
CA GLY A 87 2.06 14.15 26.03
C GLY A 87 2.35 14.26 24.53
N GLY A 88 1.43 13.77 23.71
CA GLY A 88 1.53 13.82 22.25
C GLY A 88 2.42 12.73 21.66
N MET A 89 2.80 12.90 20.38
CA MET A 89 3.61 11.93 19.63
C MET A 89 5.01 12.48 19.38
N ARG A 90 6.06 11.71 19.71
CA ARG A 90 7.46 12.08 19.47
C ARG A 90 8.19 10.97 18.72
N SER A 91 9.20 11.32 17.93
CA SER A 91 10.11 10.35 17.30
C SER A 91 10.83 9.58 18.40
N PHE A 92 10.69 8.26 18.38
CA PHE A 92 11.28 7.35 19.33
C PHE A 92 12.80 7.54 19.34
N SER A 93 13.38 7.52 20.55
CA SER A 93 14.82 7.55 20.75
C SER A 93 15.18 6.63 21.90
N CYS A 94 16.22 5.82 21.71
CA CYS A 94 16.68 4.89 22.73
C CYS A 94 17.30 5.61 23.95
N GLU A 95 17.78 6.85 23.78
CA GLU A 95 18.41 7.61 24.87
C GLU A 95 17.39 8.14 25.89
N GLU A 96 16.18 8.47 25.42
CA GLU A 96 15.09 9.04 26.23
C GLU A 96 13.89 8.07 26.31
N ASP A 97 14.16 6.78 26.47
CA ASP A 97 13.15 5.73 26.34
C ASP A 97 12.04 5.79 27.44
N TYR A 98 12.39 6.24 28.64
CA TYR A 98 11.49 6.37 29.80
C TYR A 98 10.31 7.34 29.60
N ILE A 99 10.36 8.22 28.59
CA ILE A 99 9.30 9.20 28.32
C ILE A 99 8.09 8.57 27.61
N TYR A 100 8.26 7.40 26.97
CA TYR A 100 7.23 6.78 26.14
C TYR A 100 6.25 5.94 26.96
N GLU A 101 4.98 5.94 26.54
CA GLU A 101 3.94 5.14 27.18
C GLU A 101 4.16 3.64 26.92
N ASN A 102 3.92 2.81 27.94
CA ASN A 102 3.96 1.34 27.87
C ASN A 102 5.29 0.71 27.43
N ILE A 103 6.41 1.44 27.52
CA ILE A 103 7.72 0.91 27.10
C ILE A 103 8.19 -0.32 27.89
N GLU A 104 7.74 -0.47 29.14
CA GLU A 104 8.04 -1.64 29.98
C GLU A 104 7.37 -2.91 29.45
N ASN A 105 6.34 -2.78 28.60
CA ASN A 105 5.55 -3.90 28.12
C ASN A 105 5.93 -4.30 26.70
N GLU A 106 6.85 -5.27 26.59
CA GLU A 106 7.35 -5.78 25.31
C GLU A 106 6.25 -6.26 24.36
N LEU A 107 5.09 -6.67 24.89
CA LEU A 107 4.00 -7.25 24.12
C LEU A 107 3.08 -6.20 23.47
N TYR A 108 2.99 -5.00 24.05
CA TYR A 108 2.07 -3.95 23.60
C TYR A 108 2.79 -2.71 23.09
N PHE A 109 4.08 -2.53 23.42
CA PHE A 109 4.81 -1.35 22.98
C PHE A 109 4.93 -1.28 21.44
N PHE A 110 5.25 -2.41 20.80
CA PHE A 110 5.28 -2.53 19.35
C PHE A 110 4.09 -3.32 18.82
N THR A 111 3.37 -2.73 17.87
CA THR A 111 2.33 -3.45 17.13
C THR A 111 2.97 -4.48 16.21
N SER A 112 2.20 -5.50 15.80
CA SER A 112 2.71 -6.51 14.84
C SER A 112 3.15 -5.87 13.52
N GLN A 113 2.48 -4.81 13.09
CA GLN A 113 2.82 -4.07 11.88
C GLN A 113 4.14 -3.30 12.03
N GLU A 114 4.37 -2.63 13.16
CA GLU A 114 5.61 -1.89 13.40
C GLU A 114 6.82 -2.82 13.45
N ARG A 115 6.70 -3.97 14.12
CA ARG A 115 7.76 -5.00 14.15
C ARG A 115 8.12 -5.46 12.75
N GLN A 116 7.11 -5.72 11.91
CA GLN A 116 7.30 -6.11 10.52
C GLN A 116 7.92 -4.98 9.69
N ASN A 117 7.53 -3.73 9.93
CA ASN A 117 8.08 -2.56 9.25
C ASN A 117 9.56 -2.38 9.58
N ILE A 118 9.96 -2.55 10.84
CA ILE A 118 11.37 -2.48 11.28
C ILE A 118 12.21 -3.56 10.59
N ILE A 119 11.74 -4.80 10.63
CA ILE A 119 12.44 -5.92 9.99
C ILE A 119 12.53 -5.71 8.48
N ARG A 120 11.44 -5.23 7.85
CA ARG A 120 11.42 -4.91 6.43
C ARG A 120 12.41 -3.82 6.07
N TYR A 121 12.49 -2.76 6.87
CA TYR A 121 13.44 -1.66 6.70
C TYR A 121 14.88 -2.19 6.69
N TRP A 122 15.29 -2.99 7.68
CA TRP A 122 16.64 -3.57 7.67
C TRP A 122 16.92 -4.46 6.47
N LEU A 123 15.94 -5.27 6.05
CA LEU A 123 16.09 -6.16 4.90
C LEU A 123 16.18 -5.40 3.57
N GLU A 124 15.41 -4.33 3.41
CA GLU A 124 15.49 -3.44 2.25
C GLU A 124 16.81 -2.66 2.26
N ASN A 125 17.35 -2.37 3.45
CA ASN A 125 18.63 -1.72 3.68
C ASN A 125 19.87 -2.59 3.63
N LEU A 126 19.71 -3.90 3.46
CA LEU A 126 20.85 -4.79 3.29
C LEU A 126 21.56 -4.47 1.96
N ARG A 127 22.77 -3.91 2.05
CA ARG A 127 23.60 -3.57 0.88
C ARG A 127 24.70 -4.62 0.65
N ALA A 128 25.07 -4.81 -0.62
CA ALA A 128 26.18 -5.69 -1.02
C ALA A 128 27.55 -5.06 -0.66
N LYS A 129 28.49 -5.88 -0.18
CA LYS A 129 29.87 -5.46 0.13
C LYS A 129 30.79 -5.64 -1.09
N GLN A 130 32.00 -5.11 -1.01
CA GLN A 130 32.96 -5.09 -2.12
C GLN A 130 33.31 -6.49 -2.63
N GLY A 131 33.19 -6.70 -3.95
CA GLY A 131 33.65 -7.90 -4.64
C GLY A 131 32.69 -9.10 -4.56
N GLU A 132 31.48 -8.90 -4.06
CA GLU A 132 30.50 -9.97 -3.93
C GLU A 132 29.92 -10.36 -5.29
N SER A 133 29.91 -11.66 -5.55
CA SER A 133 29.29 -12.23 -6.74
C SER A 133 28.45 -13.43 -6.36
N LEU A 134 27.26 -13.50 -6.94
CA LEU A 134 26.40 -14.67 -6.86
C LEU A 134 26.26 -15.21 -8.29
N HIS A 135 26.80 -16.40 -8.51
CA HIS A 135 26.94 -17.04 -9.83
C HIS A 135 27.71 -16.15 -10.82
N ASN A 136 27.02 -15.55 -11.80
CA ASN A 136 27.62 -14.73 -12.88
C ASN A 136 27.37 -13.22 -12.69
N ILE A 137 26.83 -12.81 -11.55
CA ILE A 137 26.39 -11.43 -11.32
C ILE A 137 27.30 -10.83 -10.26
N HIS A 138 28.06 -9.81 -10.65
CA HIS A 138 28.88 -9.02 -9.75
C HIS A 138 28.03 -7.90 -9.17
N PHE A 139 27.89 -7.89 -7.84
CA PHE A 139 27.24 -6.79 -7.14
C PHE A 139 28.17 -5.59 -7.10
N LEU A 140 27.63 -4.41 -7.36
CA LEU A 140 28.36 -3.17 -7.14
C LEU A 140 28.25 -2.82 -5.65
N GLU A 141 29.34 -2.27 -5.10
CA GLU A 141 29.38 -1.83 -3.71
C GLU A 141 28.25 -0.84 -3.40
N GLY A 142 27.51 -1.12 -2.32
CA GLY A 142 26.42 -0.27 -1.84
C GLY A 142 25.07 -0.49 -2.52
N GLN A 143 24.93 -1.46 -3.44
CA GLN A 143 23.62 -1.80 -4.02
C GLN A 143 22.73 -2.57 -3.04
N PRO A 144 21.42 -2.24 -2.93
CA PRO A 144 20.47 -3.03 -2.15
C PRO A 144 20.32 -4.45 -2.70
N ILE A 145 20.44 -5.45 -1.82
CA ILE A 145 20.28 -6.87 -2.17
C ILE A 145 18.80 -7.18 -2.51
N SER A 146 17.86 -6.38 -1.99
CA SER A 146 16.41 -6.53 -2.24
C SER A 146 16.00 -6.35 -3.71
N GLU A 147 16.72 -5.53 -4.49
CA GLU A 147 16.48 -5.31 -5.92
C GLU A 147 16.76 -6.57 -6.75
N TYR A 148 17.74 -7.38 -6.33
CA TYR A 148 18.12 -8.64 -7.00
C TYR A 148 17.04 -9.72 -6.88
N GLY A 149 16.37 -9.81 -5.72
CA GLY A 149 15.28 -10.77 -5.51
C GLY A 149 14.12 -10.56 -6.48
N ALA A 150 13.73 -9.30 -6.71
CA ALA A 150 12.66 -8.93 -7.64
C ALA A 150 13.00 -9.24 -9.11
N ALA A 151 14.27 -9.11 -9.52
CA ALA A 151 14.71 -9.29 -10.91
C ALA A 151 14.72 -10.76 -11.40
N ARG A 152 14.72 -11.74 -10.49
CA ARG A 152 14.81 -13.19 -10.82
C ARG A 152 13.63 -14.03 -10.31
N GLN A 153 12.50 -13.41 -9.93
CA GLN A 153 11.38 -14.07 -9.24
C GLN A 153 11.76 -14.73 -7.90
N VAL A 154 12.93 -14.42 -7.35
CA VAL A 154 13.28 -14.67 -5.96
C VAL A 154 12.76 -13.48 -5.14
N SER A 155 11.52 -13.05 -5.40
CA SER A 155 10.84 -12.21 -4.44
C SER A 155 10.65 -13.10 -3.22
N PRO A 156 11.26 -12.83 -2.07
CA PRO A 156 10.75 -13.43 -0.85
C PRO A 156 9.31 -12.96 -0.82
N VAL A 157 8.36 -13.86 -1.04
CA VAL A 157 6.98 -13.55 -0.70
C VAL A 157 7.04 -13.42 0.80
N THR A 158 7.18 -12.17 1.25
CA THR A 158 7.07 -11.73 2.62
C THR A 158 5.61 -11.86 3.01
N THR A 159 5.08 -13.07 2.94
CA THR A 159 3.77 -13.38 3.50
C THR A 159 3.92 -13.12 4.98
N CYS A 160 3.24 -12.11 5.52
CA CYS A 160 3.11 -11.94 6.94
C CYS A 160 2.64 -13.29 7.50
N PRO A 161 3.47 -14.04 8.24
CA PRO A 161 2.95 -15.18 8.95
C PRO A 161 1.93 -14.56 9.89
N HIS A 162 0.65 -14.87 9.67
CA HIS A 162 -0.46 -14.41 10.51
C HIS A 162 0.03 -14.35 11.95
N PRO A 163 0.14 -13.16 12.59
CA PRO A 163 0.62 -13.10 13.95
C PRO A 163 -0.51 -13.65 14.82
N ARG A 164 -0.56 -14.98 14.95
CA ARG A 164 -1.34 -15.68 15.99
C ARG A 164 -0.77 -15.40 17.39
N ARG A 165 0.23 -14.52 17.50
CA ARG A 165 0.87 -14.14 18.75
C ARG A 165 0.03 -13.15 19.56
N HIS A 166 -0.87 -12.37 18.95
CA HIS A 166 -1.55 -11.26 19.64
C HIS A 166 -3.06 -11.16 19.46
N VAL A 167 -3.69 -12.08 18.72
CA VAL A 167 -5.13 -11.99 18.44
C VAL A 167 -5.76 -13.34 18.75
N PRO A 168 -6.51 -13.50 19.86
CA PRO A 168 -7.33 -14.70 20.03
C PRO A 168 -8.23 -14.84 18.81
N ALA A 169 -8.62 -16.06 18.43
CA ALA A 169 -9.51 -16.27 17.28
C ALA A 169 -10.80 -15.42 17.35
N SER A 170 -11.17 -14.94 18.54
CA SER A 170 -12.22 -13.96 18.80
C SER A 170 -11.96 -12.55 18.28
N ALA A 171 -10.71 -12.08 18.12
CA ALA A 171 -10.40 -10.72 17.66
C ALA A 171 -10.14 -10.61 16.14
N VAL A 172 -10.10 -11.73 15.40
CA VAL A 172 -10.35 -11.75 13.94
C VAL A 172 -11.83 -12.02 13.64
N ALA A 173 -12.51 -12.78 14.51
CA ALA A 173 -13.94 -13.06 14.39
C ALA A 173 -14.84 -11.89 14.84
N ALA A 174 -14.41 -11.09 15.82
CA ALA A 174 -15.15 -9.92 16.32
C ALA A 174 -15.23 -8.80 15.27
N PRO A 175 -14.16 -8.43 14.55
CA PRO A 175 -14.24 -7.55 13.39
C PRO A 175 -15.15 -8.15 12.32
N ARG A 176 -14.97 -9.42 11.92
CA ARG A 176 -15.81 -10.03 10.87
C ARG A 176 -17.32 -10.02 11.16
N ARG A 177 -17.72 -10.19 12.43
CA ARG A 177 -19.15 -10.14 12.82
C ARG A 177 -19.64 -8.72 13.03
N GLY A 178 -18.86 -7.85 13.66
CA GLY A 178 -19.22 -6.44 13.89
C GLY A 178 -19.24 -5.60 12.60
N TRP A 179 -18.34 -5.88 11.65
CA TRP A 179 -18.23 -5.16 10.38
C TRP A 179 -19.34 -5.51 9.39
N ALA A 180 -19.83 -6.75 9.42
CA ALA A 180 -20.90 -7.19 8.53
C ALA A 180 -22.30 -6.82 9.03
N GLN A 181 -22.46 -6.49 10.32
CA GLN A 181 -23.76 -6.34 10.98
C GLN A 181 -24.02 -4.94 11.54
N SER A 182 -23.05 -4.02 11.49
CA SER A 182 -23.28 -2.65 11.95
C SER A 182 -23.99 -1.84 10.87
N PRO A 183 -25.16 -1.25 11.16
CA PRO A 183 -25.81 -0.33 10.23
C PRO A 183 -24.88 0.85 9.92
N ALA A 184 -24.98 1.41 8.71
CA ALA A 184 -24.12 2.47 8.16
C ALA A 184 -24.09 3.80 8.96
N ILE A 185 -24.70 3.84 10.14
CA ILE A 185 -24.97 5.01 10.99
C ILE A 185 -24.21 4.92 12.34
N THR A 186 -23.65 3.76 12.70
CA THR A 186 -22.83 3.58 13.91
C THR A 186 -21.35 3.90 13.68
N PRO A 187 -20.60 4.31 14.73
CA PRO A 187 -19.33 5.03 14.62
C PRO A 187 -18.29 4.32 13.74
N PRO A 188 -17.34 5.09 13.15
CA PRO A 188 -16.40 4.58 12.17
C PRO A 188 -15.81 3.27 12.66
N ALA A 189 -15.79 2.24 11.78
CA ALA A 189 -15.05 1.00 12.02
C ALA A 189 -13.73 1.35 12.72
N PRO A 190 -13.31 0.65 13.78
CA PRO A 190 -12.22 1.11 14.65
C PRO A 190 -10.95 1.24 13.82
N ALA A 191 -10.74 2.44 13.26
CA ALA A 191 -9.71 2.70 12.27
C ALA A 191 -8.33 2.53 12.91
N ASP A 192 -8.28 2.71 14.23
CA ASP A 192 -7.13 2.44 15.08
C ASP A 192 -6.77 0.95 15.10
N GLU A 193 -7.73 0.03 15.27
CA GLU A 193 -7.46 -1.42 15.23
C GLU A 193 -6.99 -1.87 13.85
N ILE A 194 -7.57 -1.29 12.79
CA ILE A 194 -7.13 -1.52 11.41
C ILE A 194 -5.72 -0.99 11.21
N CYS A 195 -5.40 0.17 11.78
CA CYS A 195 -4.09 0.79 11.71
C CYS A 195 -3.03 -0.09 12.41
N ASP A 196 -3.32 -0.58 13.60
CA ASP A 196 -2.40 -1.42 14.37
C ASP A 196 -2.10 -2.76 13.67
N TYR A 197 -3.06 -3.29 12.90
CA TYR A 197 -2.92 -4.57 12.22
C TYR A 197 -2.41 -4.47 10.77
N PHE A 198 -3.00 -3.58 9.95
CA PHE A 198 -2.70 -3.44 8.52
C PHE A 198 -1.79 -2.25 8.21
N GLY A 199 -1.59 -1.35 9.17
CA GLY A 199 -0.83 -0.12 8.99
C GLY A 199 -1.67 1.07 8.55
N VAL A 200 -1.04 2.24 8.69
CA VAL A 200 -1.64 3.56 8.46
C VAL A 200 -2.23 3.72 7.07
N LYS A 201 -1.54 3.23 6.02
CA LYS A 201 -1.98 3.39 4.62
C LYS A 201 -3.33 2.73 4.35
N ILE A 202 -3.53 1.50 4.84
CA ILE A 202 -4.76 0.75 4.66
C ILE A 202 -5.86 1.32 5.57
N ALA A 203 -5.51 1.68 6.81
CA ALA A 203 -6.45 2.31 7.74
C ALA A 203 -6.98 3.65 7.21
N MET A 204 -6.13 4.50 6.62
CA MET A 204 -6.54 5.77 6.02
C MET A 204 -7.55 5.56 4.88
N TYR A 205 -7.35 4.53 4.05
CA TYR A 205 -8.31 4.17 3.00
C TYR A 205 -9.68 3.77 3.58
N PHE A 206 -9.71 2.91 4.59
CA PHE A 206 -10.97 2.50 5.21
C PHE A 206 -11.65 3.64 5.99
N ALA A 207 -10.86 4.52 6.64
CA ALA A 207 -11.37 5.73 7.27
C ALA A 207 -12.00 6.68 6.24
N TRP A 208 -11.35 6.88 5.10
CA TRP A 208 -11.90 7.66 3.99
C TRP A 208 -13.18 7.05 3.42
N LEU A 209 -13.19 5.73 3.20
CA LEU A 209 -14.34 5.02 2.67
C LEU A 209 -15.54 5.12 3.62
N GLY A 210 -15.31 4.92 4.92
CA GLY A 210 -16.34 5.11 5.96
C GLY A 210 -16.89 6.53 5.96
N PHE A 211 -16.01 7.53 5.92
CA PHE A 211 -16.43 8.93 5.82
C PHE A 211 -17.24 9.20 4.54
N TYR A 212 -16.75 8.76 3.38
CA TYR A 212 -17.42 8.92 2.09
C TYR A 212 -18.83 8.32 2.06
N THR A 213 -18.98 7.08 2.54
CA THR A 213 -20.29 6.40 2.58
C THR A 213 -21.27 7.10 3.51
N SER A 214 -20.83 7.57 4.68
CA SER A 214 -21.67 8.37 5.59
C SER A 214 -22.07 9.72 4.97
N ALA A 215 -21.14 10.39 4.27
CA ALA A 215 -21.39 11.67 3.64
C ALA A 215 -22.29 11.58 2.39
N MET A 216 -22.32 10.45 1.69
CA MET A 216 -23.24 10.18 0.57
C MET A 216 -24.71 10.12 0.99
N VAL A 217 -25.01 9.90 2.27
CA VAL A 217 -26.38 9.88 2.76
C VAL A 217 -27.05 11.25 2.57
N TYR A 218 -26.33 12.35 2.74
CA TYR A 218 -26.88 13.71 2.57
C TYR A 218 -27.41 13.97 1.14
N PRO A 219 -26.61 13.83 0.06
CA PRO A 219 -27.11 14.00 -1.30
C PRO A 219 -28.14 12.93 -1.68
N ALA A 220 -28.04 11.70 -1.17
CA ALA A 220 -29.03 10.66 -1.45
C ALA A 220 -30.41 11.03 -0.91
N VAL A 221 -30.49 11.48 0.35
CA VAL A 221 -31.75 11.90 0.98
C VAL A 221 -32.28 13.17 0.32
N PHE A 222 -31.45 14.18 0.14
CA PHE A 222 -31.86 15.45 -0.46
C PHE A 222 -32.31 15.28 -1.92
N GLY A 223 -31.57 14.51 -2.72
CA GLY A 223 -31.91 14.17 -4.10
C GLY A 223 -33.21 13.37 -4.19
N SER A 224 -33.43 12.40 -3.29
CA SER A 224 -34.68 11.63 -3.26
C SER A 224 -35.90 12.50 -2.95
N ILE A 225 -35.76 13.47 -2.04
CA ILE A 225 -36.82 14.43 -1.73
C ILE A 225 -37.14 15.29 -2.97
N LEU A 226 -36.13 15.88 -3.60
CA LEU A 226 -36.34 16.69 -4.81
C LEU A 226 -36.92 15.89 -5.98
N TYR A 227 -36.54 14.62 -6.12
CA TYR A 227 -37.09 13.73 -7.14
C TYR A 227 -38.61 13.58 -7.00
N THR A 228 -39.14 13.45 -5.79
CA THR A 228 -40.60 13.36 -5.57
C THR A 228 -41.36 14.65 -5.96
N PHE A 229 -40.73 15.82 -5.83
CA PHE A 229 -41.34 17.10 -6.23
C PHE A 229 -41.29 17.35 -7.75
N THR A 230 -40.33 16.72 -8.43
CA THR A 230 -40.11 16.86 -9.88
C THR A 230 -41.27 16.31 -10.73
N GLU A 231 -42.09 15.40 -10.19
CA GLU A 231 -43.24 14.84 -10.91
C GLU A 231 -44.42 15.82 -11.11
N SER A 232 -44.39 16.98 -10.46
CA SER A 232 -45.55 17.88 -10.42
C SER A 232 -45.71 18.80 -11.63
N ASP A 233 -44.64 19.43 -12.15
CA ASP A 233 -44.70 20.40 -13.27
C ASP A 233 -43.31 20.66 -13.90
N GLN A 234 -43.25 20.99 -15.20
CA GLN A 234 -41.99 21.30 -15.92
C GLN A 234 -41.20 22.46 -15.28
N THR A 235 -41.89 23.50 -14.79
CA THR A 235 -41.28 24.63 -14.08
C THR A 235 -40.71 24.22 -12.72
N SER A 236 -41.34 23.25 -12.05
CA SER A 236 -40.82 22.67 -10.80
C SER A 236 -39.53 21.89 -11.05
N GLN A 237 -39.42 21.17 -12.18
CA GLN A 237 -38.19 20.44 -12.54
C GLN A 237 -36.99 21.37 -12.67
N ASP A 238 -37.13 22.46 -13.43
CA ASP A 238 -36.04 23.41 -13.66
C ASP A 238 -35.55 24.03 -12.34
N ILE A 239 -36.49 24.43 -11.47
CA ILE A 239 -36.18 24.99 -10.14
C ILE A 239 -35.50 23.93 -9.26
N CYS A 240 -36.02 22.71 -9.21
CA CYS A 240 -35.44 21.61 -8.44
C CYS A 240 -34.01 21.27 -8.92
N CYS A 241 -33.75 21.29 -10.23
CA CYS A 241 -32.41 21.07 -10.78
C CYS A 241 -31.42 22.15 -10.35
N VAL A 242 -31.80 23.43 -10.39
CA VAL A 242 -30.94 24.54 -9.95
C VAL A 242 -30.64 24.44 -8.46
N VAL A 243 -31.66 24.15 -7.64
CA VAL A 243 -31.49 23.97 -6.19
C VAL A 243 -30.56 22.78 -5.89
N PHE A 244 -30.72 21.67 -6.61
CA PHE A 244 -29.87 20.49 -6.46
C PHE A 244 -28.41 20.78 -6.88
N ALA A 245 -28.20 21.53 -7.96
CA ALA A 245 -26.86 21.91 -8.41
C ALA A 245 -26.13 22.77 -7.37
N ILE A 246 -26.81 23.79 -6.82
CA ILE A 246 -26.25 24.64 -5.77
C ILE A 246 -25.91 23.81 -4.52
N PHE A 247 -26.82 22.93 -4.11
CA PHE A 247 -26.59 22.00 -3.01
C PHE A 247 -25.35 21.12 -3.25
N ASN A 248 -25.21 20.52 -4.43
CA ASN A 248 -24.08 19.65 -4.74
C ASN A 248 -22.73 20.38 -4.68
N VAL A 249 -22.67 21.63 -5.16
CA VAL A 249 -21.45 22.44 -5.09
C VAL A 249 -21.09 22.75 -3.63
N ILE A 250 -22.07 23.13 -2.81
CA ILE A 250 -21.85 23.40 -1.38
C ILE A 250 -21.45 22.11 -0.64
N TRP A 251 -22.20 21.03 -0.86
CA TRP A 251 -21.92 19.75 -0.24
C TRP A 251 -20.54 19.21 -0.62
N ALA A 252 -20.15 19.27 -1.90
CA ALA A 252 -18.85 18.80 -2.35
C ALA A 252 -17.68 19.61 -1.76
N THR A 253 -17.84 20.93 -1.63
CA THR A 253 -16.82 21.78 -1.00
C THR A 253 -16.70 21.49 0.49
N LEU A 254 -17.82 21.39 1.22
CA LEU A 254 -17.82 21.01 2.64
C LEU A 254 -17.25 19.61 2.86
N PHE A 255 -17.59 18.64 2.01
CA PHE A 255 -17.08 17.27 2.07
C PHE A 255 -15.55 17.23 1.95
N LEU A 256 -14.98 17.95 0.98
CA LEU A 256 -13.53 17.99 0.77
C LEU A 256 -12.80 18.69 1.92
N GLU A 257 -13.32 19.81 2.41
CA GLU A 257 -12.72 20.52 3.54
C GLU A 257 -12.82 19.71 4.85
N GLU A 258 -13.94 19.04 5.08
CA GLU A 258 -14.10 18.19 6.25
C GLU A 258 -13.18 16.96 6.19
N TRP A 259 -12.99 16.36 5.01
CA TRP A 259 -12.02 15.29 4.83
C TRP A 259 -10.59 15.77 5.09
N LYS A 260 -10.19 16.93 4.57
CA LYS A 260 -8.84 17.47 4.82
C LYS A 260 -8.56 17.59 6.31
N ARG A 261 -9.53 18.11 7.08
CA ARG A 261 -9.41 18.25 8.54
C ARG A 261 -9.35 16.89 9.25
N ARG A 262 -10.27 15.97 8.93
CA ARG A 262 -10.28 14.63 9.53
C ARG A 262 -9.06 13.80 9.14
N GLY A 263 -8.60 13.91 7.90
CA GLY A 263 -7.38 13.27 7.41
C GLY A 263 -6.14 13.75 8.17
N ALA A 264 -6.05 15.06 8.46
CA ALA A 264 -4.99 15.60 9.30
C ALA A 264 -5.07 15.11 10.75
N GLU A 265 -6.28 15.01 11.33
CA GLU A 265 -6.50 14.45 12.67
C GLU A 265 -6.03 12.99 12.75
N PHE A 266 -6.40 12.15 11.78
CA PHE A 266 -5.94 10.77 11.71
C PHE A 266 -4.43 10.67 11.49
N ALA A 267 -3.86 11.47 10.59
CA ALA A 267 -2.42 11.52 10.37
C ALA A 267 -1.65 11.97 11.63
N TYR A 268 -2.19 12.92 12.40
CA TYR A 268 -1.62 13.33 13.67
C TYR A 268 -1.68 12.21 14.71
N LYS A 269 -2.88 11.61 14.88
CA LYS A 269 -3.12 10.51 15.84
C LYS A 269 -2.22 9.29 15.58
N TRP A 270 -2.01 8.96 14.31
CA TRP A 270 -1.15 7.85 13.89
C TRP A 270 0.33 8.24 13.74
N GLY A 271 0.70 9.50 14.05
CA GLY A 271 2.09 9.96 14.04
C GLY A 271 2.72 10.11 12.67
N THR A 272 1.94 10.12 11.58
CA THR A 272 2.41 10.25 10.19
C THR A 272 2.21 11.66 9.60
N LEU A 273 1.77 12.65 10.39
CA LEU A 273 1.57 14.01 9.89
C LEU A 273 2.91 14.68 9.51
N ASP A 274 3.93 14.50 10.34
CA ASP A 274 5.26 15.09 10.19
C ASP A 274 6.30 14.03 9.78
N THR A 275 5.91 13.04 8.97
CA THR A 275 6.90 12.19 8.32
C THR A 275 7.84 13.07 7.51
N PRO A 276 9.18 12.87 7.62
CA PRO A 276 10.14 13.70 6.92
C PRO A 276 9.78 13.78 5.44
N ALA A 277 10.02 14.94 4.82
CA ALA A 277 9.66 15.17 3.42
C ALA A 277 10.12 14.00 2.56
N GLU A 278 9.31 13.61 1.56
CA GLU A 278 9.55 12.50 0.61
C GLU A 278 10.97 12.49 0.01
N SER A 279 11.68 13.63 0.06
CA SER A 279 13.11 13.79 -0.24
C SER A 279 14.10 13.06 0.68
N ILE A 280 13.69 12.63 1.88
CA ILE A 280 14.52 11.88 2.85
C ILE A 280 14.16 10.39 2.83
N GLU A 281 13.02 10.01 2.22
CA GLU A 281 12.71 8.60 2.00
C GLU A 281 13.71 8.00 1.02
N GLU A 282 14.14 6.77 1.33
CA GLU A 282 15.07 6.06 0.47
C GLU A 282 14.47 5.87 -0.93
N PRO A 283 15.27 6.07 -1.99
CA PRO A 283 14.79 5.89 -3.34
C PRO A 283 14.30 4.45 -3.51
N ARG A 284 13.19 4.27 -4.24
CA ARG A 284 12.65 2.95 -4.57
C ARG A 284 13.79 2.04 -5.07
N PRO A 285 13.82 0.74 -4.68
CA PRO A 285 14.91 -0.16 -5.05
C PRO A 285 15.21 -0.20 -6.55
N GLN A 286 14.20 -0.02 -7.40
CA GLN A 286 14.33 -0.04 -8.87
C GLN A 286 14.81 1.28 -9.49
N PHE A 287 15.07 2.32 -8.69
CA PHE A 287 15.46 3.63 -9.18
C PHE A 287 16.90 3.62 -9.66
N ARG A 288 17.12 4.00 -10.92
CA ARG A 288 18.44 4.11 -11.52
C ARG A 288 18.80 5.57 -11.74
N GLY A 289 20.04 5.93 -11.45
CA GLY A 289 20.55 7.28 -11.61
C GLY A 289 22.06 7.34 -11.65
N VAL A 290 22.60 8.54 -11.79
CA VAL A 290 24.04 8.79 -11.66
C VAL A 290 24.35 8.98 -10.19
N LYS A 291 25.39 8.31 -9.67
CA LYS A 291 25.82 8.49 -8.28
C LYS A 291 26.24 9.94 -8.04
N ARG A 292 25.69 10.56 -7.00
CA ARG A 292 26.03 11.91 -6.56
C ARG A 292 26.03 11.94 -5.02
N ILE A 293 26.86 12.78 -4.43
CA ILE A 293 26.76 13.11 -3.01
C ILE A 293 25.61 14.09 -2.82
N SER A 294 24.62 13.71 -2.00
CA SER A 294 23.46 14.55 -1.70
C SER A 294 23.92 15.86 -1.05
N PRO A 295 23.46 17.03 -1.51
CA PRO A 295 23.82 18.30 -0.91
C PRO A 295 23.20 18.51 0.49
N VAL A 296 22.21 17.69 0.87
CA VAL A 296 21.49 17.80 2.15
C VAL A 296 22.00 16.77 3.16
N THR A 297 22.03 15.49 2.78
CA THR A 297 22.41 14.40 3.70
C THR A 297 23.89 14.07 3.67
N SER A 298 24.65 14.61 2.71
CA SER A 298 26.05 14.23 2.44
C SER A 298 26.27 12.73 2.18
N ALA A 299 25.18 11.96 1.98
CA ALA A 299 25.21 10.56 1.65
C ALA A 299 25.30 10.34 0.13
N GLU A 300 25.83 9.21 -0.31
CA GLU A 300 25.79 8.81 -1.72
C GLU A 300 24.37 8.43 -2.12
N GLU A 301 23.80 9.13 -3.10
CA GLU A 301 22.48 8.88 -3.65
C GLU A 301 22.53 8.70 -5.18
N PHE A 302 21.55 8.00 -5.72
CA PHE A 302 21.30 8.00 -7.16
C PHE A 302 20.53 9.27 -7.52
N TYR A 303 21.03 10.04 -8.49
CA TYR A 303 20.39 11.27 -8.96
C TYR A 303 19.96 11.13 -10.43
N TYR A 304 18.71 11.46 -10.72
CA TYR A 304 18.19 11.60 -12.08
C TYR A 304 17.80 13.06 -12.34
N PRO A 305 18.31 13.71 -13.40
CA PRO A 305 18.06 15.13 -13.64
C PRO A 305 16.57 15.39 -13.97
N PRO A 306 15.92 16.36 -13.29
CA PRO A 306 14.48 16.60 -13.41
C PRO A 306 14.07 17.06 -14.82
N TRP A 307 14.96 17.75 -15.54
CA TRP A 307 14.67 18.21 -16.91
C TRP A 307 14.57 17.06 -17.91
N LYS A 308 15.35 15.98 -17.73
CA LYS A 308 15.23 14.77 -18.59
C LYS A 308 13.92 14.05 -18.31
N ARG A 309 13.54 13.96 -17.03
CA ARG A 309 12.27 13.37 -16.60
C ARG A 309 11.09 14.17 -17.17
N LEU A 310 11.15 15.50 -17.09
CA LEU A 310 10.15 16.38 -17.66
C LEU A 310 10.08 16.26 -19.19
N LEU A 311 11.22 16.17 -19.87
CA LEU A 311 11.28 16.00 -21.31
C LEU A 311 10.64 14.67 -21.74
N PHE A 312 10.92 13.57 -21.03
CA PHE A 312 10.27 12.28 -21.26
C PHE A 312 8.76 12.34 -20.98
N GLN A 313 8.35 12.97 -19.87
CA GLN A 313 6.93 13.13 -19.53
C GLN A 313 6.18 13.95 -20.59
N CYS A 314 6.77 15.05 -21.06
CA CYS A 314 6.14 15.94 -22.04
C CYS A 314 6.17 15.38 -23.46
N LEU A 315 7.26 14.73 -23.89
CA LEU A 315 7.42 14.28 -25.29
C LEU A 315 6.96 12.85 -25.53
N VAL A 316 6.91 12.01 -24.50
CA VAL A 316 6.54 10.59 -24.64
C VAL A 316 5.25 10.28 -23.88
N SER A 317 5.21 10.54 -22.58
CA SER A 317 4.05 10.15 -21.75
C SER A 317 2.78 10.92 -22.16
N LEU A 318 2.84 12.25 -22.24
CA LEU A 318 1.69 13.09 -22.55
C LEU A 318 1.09 12.78 -23.94
N PRO A 319 1.87 12.69 -25.04
CA PRO A 319 1.33 12.33 -26.34
C PRO A 319 0.72 10.93 -26.39
N VAL A 320 1.33 9.95 -25.70
CA VAL A 320 0.76 8.59 -25.63
C VAL A 320 -0.56 8.61 -24.86
N CYS A 321 -0.63 9.33 -23.73
CA CYS A 321 -1.88 9.50 -22.98
C CYS A 321 -2.97 10.17 -23.82
N LEU A 322 -2.65 11.23 -24.57
CA LEU A 322 -3.59 11.90 -25.47
C LEU A 322 -4.04 10.98 -26.63
N ALA A 323 -3.13 10.18 -27.18
CA ALA A 323 -3.44 9.19 -28.21
C ALA A 323 -4.40 8.11 -27.66
N CYS A 324 -4.15 7.59 -26.46
CA CYS A 324 -5.05 6.64 -25.80
C CYS A 324 -6.42 7.26 -25.51
N LEU A 325 -6.46 8.50 -25.02
CA LEU A 325 -7.70 9.21 -24.71
C LEU A 325 -8.53 9.47 -25.98
N SER A 326 -7.89 9.93 -27.06
CA SER A 326 -8.55 10.12 -28.35
C SER A 326 -9.05 8.81 -28.95
N PHE A 327 -8.28 7.72 -28.82
CA PHE A 327 -8.70 6.39 -29.26
C PHE A 327 -9.95 5.90 -28.51
N VAL A 328 -9.97 5.98 -27.18
CA VAL A 328 -11.14 5.61 -26.37
C VAL A 328 -12.34 6.49 -26.72
N PHE A 329 -12.12 7.79 -26.95
CA PHE A 329 -13.17 8.71 -27.37
C PHE A 329 -13.79 8.32 -28.73
N LEU A 330 -12.97 7.98 -29.73
CA LEU A 330 -13.44 7.53 -31.04
C LEU A 330 -14.21 6.20 -30.95
N LEU A 331 -13.72 5.26 -30.12
CA LEU A 331 -14.42 4.00 -29.87
C LEU A 331 -15.79 4.22 -29.23
N MET A 332 -15.88 5.14 -28.27
CA MET A 332 -17.12 5.52 -27.63
C MET A 332 -18.11 6.12 -28.64
N LEU A 333 -17.65 7.02 -29.52
CA LEU A 333 -18.48 7.55 -30.61
C LEU A 333 -18.97 6.44 -31.55
N GLY A 334 -18.10 5.50 -31.92
CA GLY A 334 -18.48 4.32 -32.72
C GLY A 334 -19.55 3.47 -32.05
N CYS A 335 -19.46 3.27 -30.73
CA CYS A 335 -20.47 2.54 -29.96
C CYS A 335 -21.81 3.31 -29.91
N PHE A 336 -21.79 4.63 -29.82
CA PHE A 336 -23.02 5.44 -29.87
C PHE A 336 -23.70 5.36 -31.23
N GLN A 337 -22.94 5.44 -32.33
CA GLN A 337 -23.47 5.25 -33.68
C GLN A 337 -24.07 3.85 -33.86
N LEU A 338 -23.40 2.81 -33.35
CA LEU A 338 -23.93 1.45 -33.33
C LEU A 338 -25.24 1.36 -32.51
N GLN A 339 -25.31 2.05 -31.38
CA GLN A 339 -26.51 2.10 -30.55
C GLN A 339 -27.69 2.76 -31.27
N GLU A 340 -27.47 3.91 -31.91
CA GLU A 340 -28.48 4.59 -32.72
C GLU A 340 -28.95 3.71 -33.88
N PHE A 341 -28.01 3.03 -34.56
CA PHE A 341 -28.34 2.10 -35.63
C PHE A 341 -29.24 0.94 -35.15
N VAL A 342 -28.91 0.31 -34.02
CA VAL A 342 -29.72 -0.78 -33.46
C VAL A 342 -31.10 -0.28 -32.99
N LEU A 343 -31.20 0.94 -32.48
CA LEU A 343 -32.47 1.55 -32.10
C LEU A 343 -33.33 1.97 -33.31
N SER A 344 -32.71 2.27 -34.45
CA SER A 344 -33.42 2.64 -35.68
C SER A 344 -34.23 1.48 -36.29
N ILE A 345 -33.82 0.24 -36.02
CA ILE A 345 -34.52 -0.95 -36.51
C ILE A 345 -35.63 -1.34 -35.51
N GLN A 346 -36.87 -0.98 -35.83
CA GLN A 346 -38.03 -1.14 -34.93
C GLN A 346 -38.33 -2.60 -34.53
N GLU A 347 -38.08 -3.57 -35.42
CA GLU A 347 -38.49 -4.97 -35.27
C GLU A 347 -37.55 -5.87 -34.45
N LEU A 348 -36.49 -5.32 -33.83
CA LEU A 348 -35.58 -6.16 -33.04
C LEU A 348 -36.13 -6.51 -31.65
N PRO A 349 -35.93 -7.78 -31.21
CA PRO A 349 -36.28 -8.21 -29.86
C PRO A 349 -35.52 -7.40 -28.81
N ARG A 350 -36.16 -7.17 -27.65
CA ARG A 350 -35.64 -6.34 -26.55
C ARG A 350 -34.20 -6.69 -26.14
N ILE A 351 -33.81 -7.97 -26.24
CA ILE A 351 -32.48 -8.48 -25.87
C ILE A 351 -31.39 -7.86 -26.75
N ILE A 352 -31.64 -7.70 -28.06
CA ILE A 352 -30.62 -7.17 -28.99
C ILE A 352 -30.44 -5.66 -28.80
N ARG A 353 -31.43 -4.95 -28.26
CA ARG A 353 -31.29 -3.53 -27.87
C ARG A 353 -30.28 -3.32 -26.73
N PHE A 354 -29.97 -4.35 -25.93
CA PHE A 354 -28.91 -4.29 -24.91
C PHE A 354 -27.51 -4.61 -25.46
N LEU A 355 -27.41 -5.18 -26.67
CA LEU A 355 -26.15 -5.64 -27.25
C LEU A 355 -25.11 -4.50 -27.38
N PRO A 356 -25.44 -3.29 -27.88
CA PRO A 356 -24.49 -2.18 -27.92
C PRO A 356 -23.94 -1.79 -26.54
N LYS A 357 -24.76 -1.88 -25.49
CA LYS A 357 -24.35 -1.57 -24.11
C LYS A 357 -23.39 -2.62 -23.55
N ILE A 358 -23.63 -3.89 -23.84
CA ILE A 358 -22.74 -4.99 -23.44
C ILE A 358 -21.40 -4.86 -24.18
N VAL A 359 -21.45 -4.60 -25.49
CA VAL A 359 -20.25 -4.37 -26.31
C VAL A 359 -19.44 -3.18 -25.78
N LEU A 360 -20.09 -2.07 -25.44
CA LEU A 360 -19.43 -0.91 -24.84
C LEU A 360 -18.73 -1.28 -23.52
N ALA A 361 -19.41 -2.01 -22.63
CA ALA A 361 -18.82 -2.43 -21.35
C ALA A 361 -17.56 -3.29 -21.56
N VAL A 362 -17.63 -4.28 -22.47
CA VAL A 362 -16.49 -5.17 -22.77
C VAL A 362 -15.32 -4.39 -23.38
N ILE A 363 -15.59 -3.46 -24.30
CA ILE A 363 -14.56 -2.62 -24.93
C ILE A 363 -13.88 -1.76 -23.88
N VAL A 364 -14.64 -1.07 -23.02
CA VAL A 364 -14.08 -0.20 -21.98
C VAL A 364 -13.20 -0.99 -21.02
N THR A 365 -13.66 -2.14 -20.52
CA THR A 365 -12.85 -3.00 -19.62
C THR A 365 -11.57 -3.51 -20.30
N THR A 366 -11.65 -3.87 -21.59
CA THR A 366 -10.47 -4.33 -22.34
C THR A 366 -9.47 -3.19 -22.56
N CYS A 367 -9.95 -2.01 -22.92
CA CYS A 367 -9.13 -0.81 -23.09
C CYS A 367 -8.46 -0.39 -21.79
N ASP A 368 -9.15 -0.48 -20.64
CA ASP A 368 -8.58 -0.16 -19.33
C ASP A 368 -7.39 -1.07 -18.98
N GLU A 369 -7.51 -2.38 -19.17
CA GLU A 369 -6.41 -3.33 -18.94
C GLU A 369 -5.22 -3.09 -19.87
N VAL A 370 -5.47 -2.74 -21.14
CA VAL A 370 -4.41 -2.38 -22.09
C VAL A 370 -3.73 -1.08 -21.67
N TYR A 371 -4.51 -0.04 -21.34
CA TYR A 371 -3.98 1.24 -20.88
C TYR A 371 -3.17 1.09 -19.61
N LYS A 372 -3.63 0.28 -18.65
CA LYS A 372 -2.91 -0.02 -17.41
C LYS A 372 -1.54 -0.61 -17.67
N LYS A 373 -1.41 -1.56 -18.61
CA LYS A 373 -0.11 -2.12 -19.02
C LYS A 373 0.80 -1.07 -19.66
N ILE A 374 0.26 -0.23 -20.53
CA ILE A 374 1.00 0.88 -21.17
C ILE A 374 1.45 1.88 -20.09
N ALA A 375 0.60 2.22 -19.13
CA ALA A 375 0.89 3.16 -18.06
C ALA A 375 2.00 2.64 -17.14
N TYR A 376 1.97 1.35 -16.76
CA TYR A 376 3.08 0.74 -16.00
C TYR A 376 4.38 0.77 -16.81
N TRP A 377 4.33 0.39 -18.09
CA TRP A 377 5.50 0.42 -18.96
C TRP A 377 6.08 1.83 -19.11
N LEU A 378 5.25 2.86 -19.30
CA LEU A 378 5.68 4.26 -19.37
C LEU A 378 6.27 4.76 -18.05
N ASN A 379 5.66 4.40 -16.92
CA ASN A 379 6.11 4.84 -15.60
C ASN A 379 7.44 4.17 -15.20
N ASP A 380 7.60 2.91 -15.57
CA ASP A 380 8.88 2.22 -15.44
C ASP A 380 9.89 2.89 -16.36
N MET A 381 9.60 3.07 -17.65
CA MET A 381 10.53 3.65 -18.64
C MET A 381 10.98 5.08 -18.31
N GLY A 382 10.10 5.90 -17.73
CA GLY A 382 10.44 7.25 -17.25
C GLY A 382 11.29 7.27 -15.96
N ALA A 383 11.56 6.10 -15.38
CA ALA A 383 12.50 5.87 -14.29
C ALA A 383 13.91 5.46 -14.75
N TRP A 384 14.08 5.12 -16.04
CA TRP A 384 15.37 4.78 -16.67
C TRP A 384 15.96 6.01 -17.37
#